data_AF-A0A920JPV8-F1
#
_entry.id   AF-A0A920JPV8-F1
#
_cell.length_a   1.000
_cell.length_b   1.000
_cell.length_c   1.000
_cell.angle_alpha   90.00
_cell.angle_beta   90.00
_cell.angle_gamma   90.00
#
_symmetry.space_group_name_H-M   'P 1'
#
loop_
_entity.id
_entity.type
_entity.pdbx_description
1 polymer ?
#
loop_
_entity_poly.entity_id
_entity_poly.type
_entity_poly.pdbx_seq_one_letter_code
_entity_poly.pdbx_strand_id
1 'polypeptide(L)'
;MEIRLGVVETSKALQLATDENLDLVEIVPNQSPPVCRIMDYGKYKFEQSKKAHSAKKKQKQTQVKEIKFRPNTEEADYQVKLKNLIKFLTAGDKAKIT
;
A
#
# COMPACT_ATOMS: atom_id res chain seq x y z
N MET A 1 28.13 -5.89 5.45
CA MET A 1 28.18 -7.26 4.93
C MET A 1 26.92 -7.97 5.41
N GLU A 2 26.10 -8.48 4.51
CA GLU A 2 24.93 -9.31 4.88
C GLU A 2 25.44 -10.74 5.07
N ILE A 3 25.71 -11.13 6.31
CA ILE A 3 26.20 -12.48 6.62
C ILE A 3 25.01 -13.44 6.54
N ARG A 4 25.04 -14.38 5.60
CA ARG A 4 24.05 -15.46 5.51
C ARG A 4 24.57 -16.68 6.26
N LEU A 5 23.94 -17.00 7.39
CA LEU A 5 24.35 -18.09 8.29
C LEU A 5 23.92 -19.49 7.80
N GLY A 6 23.20 -19.58 6.67
CA GLY A 6 22.68 -20.85 6.16
C GLY A 6 21.55 -21.41 7.04
N VAL A 7 21.36 -22.73 7.01
CA VAL A 7 20.42 -23.42 7.90
C VAL A 7 21.10 -23.63 9.26
N VAL A 8 20.46 -23.17 10.32
CA VAL A 8 20.96 -23.27 11.69
C VAL A 8 19.87 -23.77 12.63
N GLU A 9 20.29 -24.39 13.72
CA GLU A 9 19.40 -24.75 14.83
C GLU A 9 18.74 -23.51 15.44
N THR A 10 17.48 -23.64 15.85
CA THR A 10 16.70 -22.54 16.43
C THR A 10 17.35 -21.97 17.70
N SER A 11 17.94 -22.82 18.54
CA SER A 11 18.64 -22.41 19.76
C SER A 11 19.82 -21.49 19.47
N LYS A 12 20.64 -21.84 18.46
CA LYS A 12 21.76 -21.02 18.01
C LYS A 12 21.29 -19.69 17.42
N ALA A 13 20.21 -19.70 16.64
CA ALA A 13 19.64 -18.48 16.06
C ALA A 13 19.10 -17.53 17.15
N LEU A 14 18.45 -18.07 18.19
CA LEU A 14 17.97 -17.29 19.34
C LEU A 14 19.12 -16.70 20.17
N GLN A 15 20.20 -17.47 20.37
CA GLN A 15 21.41 -16.97 21.04
C GLN A 15 22.02 -15.79 20.28
N LEU A 16 22.25 -15.94 18.97
CA LEU A 16 22.79 -14.87 18.14
C LEU A 16 21.92 -13.61 18.16
N ALA A 17 20.59 -13.75 18.18
CA ALA A 17 19.70 -12.61 18.33
C ALA A 17 19.85 -11.93 19.70
N THR A 18 19.92 -12.74 20.76
CA THR A 18 20.09 -12.26 22.15
C THR A 18 21.43 -11.54 22.34
N ASP A 19 22.52 -12.09 21.81
CA ASP A 19 23.88 -11.53 21.89
C ASP A 19 23.93 -10.13 21.25
N GLU A 20 23.18 -9.94 20.15
CA GLU A 20 23.07 -8.68 19.44
C GLU A 20 21.95 -7.76 19.99
N ASN A 21 21.22 -8.18 21.04
CA ASN A 21 20.04 -7.49 21.59
C ASN A 21 18.95 -7.20 20.53
N LEU A 22 18.72 -8.15 19.63
CA LEU A 22 17.74 -8.10 18.55
C LEU A 22 16.75 -9.28 18.67
N ASP A 23 15.73 -9.29 17.81
CA ASP A 23 14.74 -10.37 17.74
C ASP A 23 15.05 -11.34 16.60
N LEU A 24 14.82 -12.63 16.82
CA LEU A 24 14.75 -13.61 15.74
C LEU A 24 13.33 -13.60 15.15
N VAL A 25 13.18 -13.06 13.94
CA VAL A 25 11.87 -12.88 13.30
C VAL A 25 11.73 -13.81 12.10
N GLU A 26 10.66 -14.61 12.07
CA GLU A 26 10.29 -15.43 10.91
C GLU A 26 9.71 -14.55 9.80
N ILE A 27 10.36 -14.53 8.63
CA ILE A 27 9.93 -13.71 7.48
C ILE A 27 9.20 -14.54 6.45
N VAL A 28 9.61 -15.80 6.26
CA VAL A 28 8.92 -16.73 5.36
C VAL A 28 8.65 -18.05 6.11
N PRO A 29 7.49 -18.16 6.78
CA PRO A 29 7.15 -19.35 7.56
C PRO A 29 6.76 -20.55 6.68
N ASN A 30 6.36 -20.31 5.42
CA ASN A 30 5.84 -21.36 4.53
C ASN A 30 6.92 -22.17 3.80
N GLN A 31 8.20 -22.01 4.17
CA GLN A 31 9.32 -22.76 3.58
C GLN A 31 9.82 -23.80 4.58
N SER A 32 10.42 -24.89 4.09
CA SER A 32 11.10 -25.88 4.93
C SER A 32 12.56 -25.98 4.50
N PRO A 33 13.51 -25.47 5.31
CA PRO A 33 13.33 -24.80 6.60
C PRO A 33 12.76 -23.37 6.47
N PRO A 34 12.09 -22.83 7.52
CA PRO A 34 11.58 -21.47 7.51
C PRO A 34 12.73 -20.45 7.41
N VAL A 35 12.44 -19.31 6.79
CA VAL A 35 13.44 -18.23 6.64
C VAL A 35 13.26 -17.21 7.74
N CYS A 36 14.23 -17.15 8.65
CA CYS A 36 14.28 -16.21 9.76
C CYS A 36 15.32 -15.10 9.50
N ARG A 37 15.13 -13.93 10.12
CA ARG A 37 16.09 -12.83 10.10
C ARG A 37 16.19 -12.23 11.51
N ILE A 38 17.42 -11.97 11.94
CA ILE A 38 17.70 -11.23 13.18
C ILE A 38 17.51 -9.74 12.91
N MET A 39 16.56 -9.10 13.59
CA MET A 39 16.27 -7.67 13.44
C MET A 39 15.47 -7.13 14.64
N ASP A 40 15.38 -5.81 14.78
CA ASP A 40 14.43 -5.17 15.69
C ASP A 40 13.01 -5.26 15.12
N TYR A 41 12.16 -6.07 15.76
CA TYR A 41 10.80 -6.29 15.28
C TYR A 41 9.92 -5.03 15.42
N GLY A 42 10.12 -4.25 16.48
CA GLY A 42 9.36 -3.02 16.74
C GLY A 42 9.63 -1.96 15.66
N LYS A 43 10.90 -1.72 15.34
CA LYS A 43 11.32 -0.82 14.27
C LYS A 43 10.82 -1.30 12.91
N TYR A 44 10.93 -2.60 12.61
CA TYR A 44 10.42 -3.17 11.37
C TYR A 44 8.91 -2.94 11.20
N LYS A 45 8.11 -3.17 12.25
CA LYS A 45 6.66 -2.93 12.24
C LYS A 45 6.33 -1.46 12.00
N PHE A 46 7.07 -0.56 12.63
CA PHE A 46 6.91 0.88 12.42
C PHE A 46 7.22 1.29 10.98
N GLU A 47 8.34 0.85 10.43
CA GLU A 47 8.74 1.16 9.05
C GLU A 47 7.75 0.60 8.02
N GLN A 48 7.26 -0.63 8.23
CA GLN A 48 6.24 -1.24 7.37
C GLN A 48 4.91 -0.48 7.44
N SER A 49 4.46 -0.08 8.63
CA SER A 49 3.27 0.75 8.80
C SER A 49 3.42 2.10 8.08
N LYS A 50 4.57 2.78 8.27
CA LYS A 50 4.90 4.04 7.62
C LYS A 50 4.93 3.91 6.10
N LYS A 51 5.55 2.84 5.58
CA LYS A 51 5.59 2.52 4.14
C LYS A 51 4.19 2.29 3.59
N ALA A 52 3.37 1.47 4.26
CA ALA A 52 1.98 1.22 3.87
C ALA A 52 1.12 2.50 3.87
N HIS A 53 1.28 3.36 4.89
CA HIS A 53 0.60 4.66 4.94
C HIS A 53 1.02 5.57 3.78
N SER A 54 2.32 5.64 3.51
CA SER A 54 2.85 6.44 2.41
C SER A 54 2.38 5.93 1.04
N ALA A 55 2.27 4.61 0.86
CA ALA A 55 1.76 3.98 -0.35
C ALA A 55 0.28 4.27 -0.55
N LYS A 56 -0.55 4.13 0.50
CA LYS A 56 -1.97 4.50 0.47
C LYS A 56 -2.18 5.98 0.17
N LYS A 57 -1.37 6.88 0.75
CA LYS A 57 -1.44 8.32 0.48
C LYS A 57 -1.05 8.67 -0.96
N LYS A 58 -0.07 7.96 -1.53
CA LYS A 58 0.39 8.15 -2.92
C LYS A 58 -0.54 7.50 -3.95
N GLN A 59 -1.36 6.53 -3.55
CA GLN A 59 -2.33 5.90 -4.43
C GLN A 59 -3.37 6.94 -4.88
N LYS A 60 -3.41 7.21 -6.19
CA LYS A 60 -4.39 8.13 -6.78
C LYS A 60 -5.80 7.54 -6.60
N GLN A 61 -6.60 8.14 -5.73
CA GLN A 61 -8.00 7.76 -5.55
C GLN A 61 -8.80 8.27 -6.74
N THR A 62 -9.29 7.35 -7.57
CA THR A 62 -10.20 7.67 -8.68
C THR A 62 -11.63 7.59 -8.16
N GLN A 63 -12.39 8.67 -8.26
CA GLN A 63 -13.80 8.69 -7.88
C GLN A 63 -14.69 8.54 -9.12
N VAL A 64 -15.91 8.01 -8.94
CA VAL A 64 -16.94 8.00 -9.98
C VAL A 64 -17.88 9.17 -9.71
N LYS A 65 -17.92 10.16 -10.61
CA LYS A 65 -18.83 11.30 -10.56
C LYS A 65 -20.05 11.01 -11.43
N GLU A 66 -21.24 11.07 -10.85
CA GLU A 66 -22.49 10.89 -11.61
C GLU A 66 -22.99 12.23 -12.14
N ILE A 67 -23.31 12.30 -13.42
CA ILE A 67 -23.85 13.49 -14.10
C ILE A 67 -25.15 13.11 -14.79
N LYS A 68 -26.22 13.83 -14.47
CA LYS A 68 -27.56 13.58 -15.02
C LYS A 68 -27.95 14.60 -16.07
N PHE A 69 -28.28 14.13 -17.26
CA PHE A 69 -28.94 14.92 -18.29
C PHE A 69 -30.43 14.59 -18.31
N ARG A 70 -31.25 15.58 -18.61
CA ARG A 70 -32.70 15.42 -18.75
C ARG A 70 -33.09 15.88 -20.15
N PRO A 71 -34.18 15.36 -20.74
CA PRO A 71 -34.64 15.82 -22.05
C PRO A 71 -34.95 17.32 -22.12
N ASN A 72 -35.27 17.93 -20.98
CA ASN A 72 -35.51 19.37 -20.84
C ASN A 72 -34.28 20.17 -20.36
N THR A 73 -33.07 19.58 -20.43
CA THR A 73 -31.85 20.31 -20.10
C THR A 73 -31.64 21.43 -21.11
N GLU A 74 -31.61 22.67 -20.61
CA GLU A 74 -31.32 23.86 -21.41
C GLU A 74 -29.84 23.90 -21.81
N GLU A 75 -29.54 24.58 -22.93
CA GLU A 75 -28.19 24.70 -23.47
C GLU A 75 -27.17 25.21 -22.43
N ALA A 76 -27.57 26.19 -21.61
CA ALA A 76 -26.70 26.72 -20.56
C ALA A 76 -26.35 25.67 -19.49
N ASP A 77 -27.33 24.86 -19.04
CA ASP A 77 -27.10 23.77 -18.08
C ASP A 77 -26.25 22.65 -18.70
N TYR A 78 -26.46 22.36 -19.99
CA TYR A 78 -25.64 21.40 -20.73
C TYR A 78 -24.15 21.80 -20.75
N GLN A 79 -23.86 23.05 -21.13
CA GLN A 79 -22.48 23.55 -21.21
C GLN A 79 -21.78 23.53 -19.84
N VAL A 80 -22.49 23.84 -18.76
CA VAL A 80 -21.95 23.75 -17.38
C VAL A 80 -21.63 22.30 -17.01
N LYS A 81 -22.52 21.36 -17.30
CA LYS A 81 -22.30 19.92 -17.03
C LYS A 81 -21.15 19.36 -17.86
N LEU A 82 -21.02 19.76 -19.12
CA LEU A 82 -19.94 19.36 -20.00
C LEU A 82 -18.58 19.87 -19.51
N LYS A 83 -18.50 21.13 -19.10
CA LYS A 83 -17.27 21.71 -18.51
C LYS A 83 -16.84 20.96 -17.25
N ASN A 84 -17.79 20.61 -16.39
CA ASN A 84 -17.52 19.82 -15.19
C ASN A 84 -17.07 18.39 -15.52
N LEU A 85 -17.71 17.75 -16.50
CA LEU A 85 -17.33 16.42 -16.99
C LEU A 85 -15.87 16.42 -17.47
N ILE A 86 -15.49 17.37 -18.33
CA ILE A 86 -14.12 17.51 -18.84
C ILE A 86 -13.13 17.72 -17.69
N LYS A 87 -13.49 18.56 -16.71
CA LYS A 87 -12.68 18.81 -15.52
C LYS A 87 -12.44 17.53 -14.71
N PHE A 88 -13.47 16.72 -14.48
CA PHE A 88 -13.36 15.46 -13.74
C PHE A 88 -12.51 14.43 -14.48
N LEU A 89 -12.73 14.27 -15.79
CA LEU A 89 -11.93 13.36 -16.61
C LEU A 89 -10.45 13.76 -16.66
N THR A 90 -10.18 15.08 -16.77
CA THR A 90 -8.81 15.61 -16.76
C THR A 90 -8.12 15.42 -15.40
N ALA A 91 -8.87 15.51 -14.29
CA ALA A 91 -8.37 15.17 -12.97
C ALA A 91 -8.08 13.67 -12.80
N GLY A 92 -8.59 12.83 -13.72
CA GLY A 92 -8.47 11.38 -13.71
C GLY A 92 -9.55 10.68 -12.90
N ASP A 93 -10.64 11.37 -12.59
CA ASP A 93 -11.87 10.76 -12.11
C ASP A 93 -12.63 10.08 -13.26
N LYS A 94 -13.47 9.11 -12.92
CA LYS A 94 -14.42 8.50 -13.86
C LYS A 94 -15.74 9.25 -13.78
N ALA A 95 -16.47 9.29 -14.88
CA ALA A 95 -17.81 9.86 -14.91
C ALA A 95 -18.84 8.82 -15.36
N LYS A 96 -20.00 8.83 -14.72
CA LYS A 96 -21.18 8.06 -15.12
C LYS A 96 -22.25 9.05 -15.58
N ILE A 97 -22.71 8.91 -16.81
CA ILE A 97 -23.69 9.81 -17.42
C ILE A 97 -25.04 9.09 -17.47
N THR A 98 -26.13 9.76 -17.10
CA THR A 98 -27.49 9.16 -17.07
C THR A 98 -28.56 10.17 -17.45
#